data_AF-A0A261A053-F1
#
_entry.id   AF-A0A261A053-F1
#
_cell.length_a   1.000
_cell.length_b   1.000
_cell.length_c   1.000
_cell.angle_alpha   90.00
_cell.angle_beta   90.00
_cell.angle_gamma   90.00
#
_symmetry.space_group_name_H-M   'P 1'
#
loop_
_entity.id
_entity.type
_entity.pdbx_description
1 polymer ?
#
loop_
_entity_poly.entity_id
_entity_poly.type
_entity_poly.pdbx_seq_one_letter_code
_entity_poly.pdbx_strand_id
1 'polypeptide(L)'
;MAPKLMRSVPYDHSVNIWALGILVFDMLCGGPPFTGDSKEEIRTKIQCGVIKYPKKMSSQCKTGIKALLTRNVQKRITLANLKTMDFFDSINLEKLEEGKFDSPPFIPELKSDDDVSHFDTCFTDLPPIESPCKKVRKDNDCCADGEVDDAFDGFDRNNRLPSKWKSNI
;
A
#
# COMPACT_ATOMS: atom_id res chain seq x y z
N MET A 1 8.49 -7.72 2.89
CA MET A 1 8.64 -7.48 4.35
C MET A 1 9.88 -6.63 4.63
N ALA A 2 9.78 -5.65 5.54
CA ALA A 2 10.93 -4.87 5.96
C ALA A 2 11.87 -5.68 6.89
N PRO A 3 13.20 -5.41 6.90
CA PRO A 3 14.16 -6.12 7.75
C PRO A 3 13.82 -6.13 9.25
N LYS A 4 13.18 -5.07 9.76
CA LYS A 4 12.79 -4.92 11.18
C LYS A 4 11.64 -5.85 11.58
N LEU A 5 10.66 -6.07 10.70
CA LEU A 5 9.54 -7.00 10.94
C LEU A 5 10.03 -8.44 11.13
N MET A 6 11.18 -8.78 10.53
CA MET A 6 11.80 -10.09 10.68
C MET A 6 12.48 -10.31 12.04
N ARG A 7 12.54 -9.27 12.89
CA ARG A 7 13.14 -9.30 14.23
C ARG A 7 12.11 -9.16 15.36
N SER A 8 10.81 -9.24 15.08
CA SER A 8 9.73 -9.14 16.08
C SER A 8 9.78 -7.88 16.97
N VAL A 9 10.23 -6.75 16.39
CA VAL A 9 10.26 -5.44 17.07
C VAL A 9 8.96 -4.70 16.75
N PRO A 10 8.41 -3.86 17.67
CA PRO A 10 7.17 -3.13 17.45
C PRO A 10 7.13 -2.40 16.09
N TYR A 11 5.97 -2.49 15.44
CA TYR A 11 5.68 -1.81 14.18
C TYR A 11 5.78 -0.30 14.38
N ASP A 12 6.44 0.36 13.43
CA ASP A 12 6.76 1.77 13.49
C ASP A 12 6.65 2.34 12.07
N HIS A 13 6.38 3.64 11.95
CA HIS A 13 6.16 4.32 10.67
C HIS A 13 7.32 4.10 9.67
N SER A 14 8.53 3.87 10.19
CA SER A 14 9.73 3.49 9.43
C SER A 14 9.57 2.24 8.56
N VAL A 15 8.69 1.29 8.92
CA VAL A 15 8.38 0.10 8.11
C VAL A 15 7.71 0.48 6.78
N ASN A 16 6.83 1.48 6.82
CA ASN A 16 6.13 1.97 5.61
C ASN A 16 7.09 2.69 4.67
N ILE A 17 8.10 3.39 5.20
CA ILE A 17 9.16 3.99 4.38
C ILE A 17 9.95 2.93 3.59
N TRP A 18 10.21 1.78 4.21
CA TRP A 18 10.86 0.68 3.48
C TRP A 18 9.94 0.13 2.37
N ALA A 19 8.66 -0.11 2.68
CA ALA A 19 7.70 -0.60 1.70
C ALA A 19 7.56 0.36 0.51
N LEU A 20 7.53 1.67 0.78
CA LEU A 20 7.57 2.71 -0.25
C LEU A 20 8.81 2.57 -1.14
N GLY A 21 9.99 2.37 -0.56
CA GLY A 21 11.22 2.13 -1.33
C GLY A 21 11.16 0.90 -2.23
N ILE A 22 10.52 -0.18 -1.77
CA ILE A 22 10.31 -1.38 -2.58
C ILE A 22 9.39 -1.07 -3.75
N LEU A 23 8.26 -0.39 -3.50
CA LEU A 23 7.27 -0.04 -4.52
C LEU A 23 7.85 0.93 -5.57
N VAL A 24 8.59 1.95 -5.13
CA VAL A 24 9.24 2.91 -6.04
C VAL A 24 10.26 2.21 -6.93
N PHE A 25 11.06 1.28 -6.38
CA PHE A 25 11.96 0.48 -7.20
C PHE A 25 11.19 -0.38 -8.20
N ASP A 26 10.12 -1.04 -7.76
CA ASP A 26 9.31 -1.93 -8.58
C ASP A 26 8.68 -1.20 -9.78
N MET A 27 8.07 -0.03 -9.54
CA MET A 27 7.50 0.82 -10.61
C MET A 27 8.56 1.31 -11.61
N LEU A 28 9.79 1.58 -11.16
CA LEU A 28 10.87 2.09 -12.03
C LEU A 28 11.63 0.99 -12.77
N CYS A 29 11.68 -0.23 -12.23
CA CYS A 29 12.46 -1.34 -12.78
C CYS A 29 11.60 -2.45 -13.39
N GLY A 30 10.28 -2.44 -13.17
CA GLY A 30 9.36 -3.50 -13.58
C GLY A 30 9.47 -4.78 -12.76
N GLY A 31 10.04 -4.70 -11.56
CA GLY A 31 10.22 -5.85 -10.67
C GLY A 31 10.82 -5.47 -9.32
N PRO A 32 10.57 -6.27 -8.26
CA PRO A 32 11.04 -5.94 -6.91
C PRO A 32 12.57 -6.05 -6.80
N PRO A 33 13.20 -5.27 -5.91
CA PRO A 33 14.67 -5.23 -5.77
C PRO A 33 15.26 -6.52 -5.18
N PHE A 34 14.45 -7.36 -4.54
CA PHE A 34 14.86 -8.63 -3.93
C PHE A 34 13.95 -9.75 -4.42
N THR A 35 14.49 -10.62 -5.26
CA THR A 35 13.85 -11.84 -5.76
C THR A 35 14.68 -13.06 -5.36
N GLY A 36 14.09 -14.25 -5.35
CA GLY A 36 14.78 -15.50 -5.04
C GLY A 36 13.83 -16.68 -5.20
N ASP A 37 14.39 -17.88 -5.24
CA ASP A 37 13.63 -19.11 -5.50
C ASP A 37 12.98 -19.66 -4.22
N SER A 38 13.46 -19.21 -3.06
CA SER A 38 12.90 -19.55 -1.74
C SER A 38 12.68 -18.32 -0.85
N LYS A 39 11.80 -18.47 0.14
CA LYS A 39 11.53 -17.42 1.15
C LYS A 39 12.78 -17.09 1.96
N GLU A 40 13.62 -18.08 2.23
CA GLU A 40 14.87 -17.98 2.97
C GLU A 40 15.92 -17.20 2.17
N GLU A 41 15.99 -17.41 0.86
CA GLU A 41 16.88 -16.66 -0.03
C GLU A 41 16.46 -15.19 -0.10
N ILE A 42 15.17 -14.92 -0.29
CA ILE A 42 14.61 -13.56 -0.28
C ILE A 42 14.89 -12.88 1.05
N ARG A 43 14.70 -13.58 2.18
CA ARG A 43 15.02 -13.07 3.53
C ARG A 43 16.49 -12.68 3.65
N THR A 44 17.38 -13.52 3.18
CA THR A 44 18.83 -13.27 3.19
C THR A 44 19.18 -12.04 2.33
N LYS A 45 18.58 -11.93 1.14
CA LYS A 45 18.74 -10.76 0.26
C LYS A 45 18.21 -9.47 0.88
N ILE A 46 17.08 -9.52 1.58
CA ILE A 46 16.56 -8.36 2.33
C ILE A 46 17.53 -7.95 3.44
N GLN A 47 18.11 -8.90 4.17
CA GLN A 47 19.01 -8.60 5.31
C GLN A 47 20.39 -8.12 4.88
N CYS A 48 20.98 -8.71 3.84
CA CYS A 48 22.40 -8.51 3.51
C CYS A 48 22.67 -8.24 2.01
N GLY A 49 21.69 -8.46 1.13
CA GLY A 49 21.88 -8.34 -0.33
C GLY A 49 22.19 -6.92 -0.81
N VAL A 50 22.82 -6.83 -1.99
CA VAL A 50 23.08 -5.55 -2.65
C VAL A 50 21.99 -5.32 -3.70
N ILE A 51 21.38 -4.13 -3.69
CA ILE A 51 20.40 -3.73 -4.69
C ILE A 51 21.14 -3.44 -6.00
N LYS A 52 20.70 -4.08 -7.09
CA LYS A 52 21.24 -3.88 -8.43
C LYS A 52 20.41 -2.82 -9.14
N TYR A 53 21.03 -1.69 -9.49
CA TYR A 53 20.36 -0.59 -10.18
C TYR A 53 20.60 -0.67 -11.70
N PRO A 54 19.57 -0.45 -12.55
CA PRO A 54 19.75 -0.32 -13.99
C PRO A 54 20.70 0.83 -14.37
N LYS A 55 21.45 0.66 -15.46
CA LYS A 55 22.40 1.70 -15.94
C LYS A 55 21.69 3.01 -16.31
N LYS A 56 20.51 2.91 -16.93
CA LYS A 56 19.70 4.05 -17.40
C LYS A 56 19.02 4.86 -16.29
N MET A 57 19.04 4.39 -15.04
CA MET A 57 18.39 5.08 -13.93
C MET A 57 19.19 6.33 -13.52
N SER A 58 18.49 7.45 -13.34
CA SER A 58 19.07 8.73 -12.93
C SER A 58 19.73 8.66 -11.54
N SER A 59 20.64 9.59 -11.26
CA SER A 59 21.31 9.68 -9.96
C SER A 59 20.31 10.01 -8.84
N GLN A 60 19.36 10.91 -9.10
CA GLN A 60 18.32 11.32 -8.15
C GLN A 60 17.48 10.12 -7.70
N CYS A 61 17.02 9.29 -8.64
CA CYS A 61 16.27 8.06 -8.33
C CYS A 61 17.10 7.07 -7.50
N LYS A 62 18.37 6.86 -7.87
CA LYS A 62 19.27 5.98 -7.12
C LYS A 62 19.46 6.46 -5.69
N THR A 63 19.64 7.76 -5.48
CA THR A 63 19.82 8.35 -4.15
C THR A 63 18.53 8.23 -3.31
N GLY A 64 17.37 8.55 -3.89
CA GLY A 64 16.07 8.38 -3.22
C GLY A 64 15.81 6.94 -2.78
N ILE A 65 15.98 5.98 -3.69
CA ILE A 65 15.77 4.56 -3.38
C ILE A 65 16.75 4.07 -2.31
N LYS A 66 18.03 4.45 -2.37
CA LYS A 66 19.01 4.09 -1.34
C LYS A 66 18.62 4.62 0.05
N ALA A 67 18.13 5.85 0.11
CA ALA A 67 17.69 6.48 1.35
C ALA A 67 16.48 5.73 1.96
N LEU A 68 15.49 5.38 1.13
CA LEU A 68 14.30 4.59 1.51
C LEU A 68 14.67 3.17 1.96
N LEU A 69 15.54 2.49 1.20
CA LEU A 69 15.96 1.11 1.43
C LEU A 69 17.19 1.00 2.35
N THR A 70 17.41 1.98 3.22
CA THR A 70 18.43 1.90 4.26
C THR A 70 17.99 0.91 5.34
N ARG A 71 18.83 -0.09 5.62
CA ARG A 71 18.51 -1.19 6.54
C ARG A 71 18.47 -0.75 8.00
N ASN A 72 19.42 0.08 8.41
CA ASN A 72 19.44 0.67 9.73
C ASN A 72 18.27 1.66 9.83
N VAL A 73 17.34 1.38 10.73
CA VAL A 73 16.08 2.12 10.85
C VAL A 73 16.33 3.55 11.34
N GLN A 74 17.29 3.73 12.24
CA GLN A 74 17.68 5.03 12.78
C GLN A 74 18.36 5.92 11.74
N LYS A 75 18.97 5.32 10.71
CA LYS A 75 19.58 6.03 9.58
C LYS A 75 18.66 6.11 8.36
N ARG A 76 17.51 5.44 8.38
CA ARG A 76 16.55 5.46 7.28
C ARG A 76 15.93 6.85 7.22
N ILE A 77 15.75 7.35 6.00
CA ILE A 77 15.13 8.65 5.77
C ILE A 77 13.70 8.69 6.37
N THR A 78 13.30 9.86 6.84
CA THR A 78 11.93 10.13 7.30
C THR A 78 11.09 10.63 6.13
N LEU A 79 9.76 10.56 6.24
CA LEU A 79 8.88 11.09 5.20
C LEU A 79 9.10 12.60 4.97
N ALA A 80 9.33 13.36 6.03
CA ALA A 80 9.60 14.80 5.95
C ALA A 80 10.86 15.10 5.12
N ASN A 81 11.97 14.40 5.40
CA ASN A 81 13.22 14.59 4.66
C ASN A 81 13.16 14.01 3.24
N LEU A 82 12.30 13.01 3.01
CA LEU A 82 12.09 12.44 1.69
C LEU A 82 11.44 13.45 0.75
N LYS A 83 10.44 14.22 1.24
CA LYS A 83 9.76 15.26 0.45
C LYS A 83 10.69 16.37 -0.04
N THR A 84 11.84 16.57 0.62
CA THR A 84 12.81 17.61 0.27
C THR A 84 13.95 17.10 -0.63
N MET A 85 13.89 15.86 -1.12
CA MET A 85 14.93 15.30 -2.00
C MET A 85 14.67 15.67 -3.46
N ASP A 86 15.77 15.76 -4.23
CA ASP A 86 15.76 15.98 -5.68
C ASP A 86 14.89 15.00 -6.48
N PHE A 87 14.57 13.84 -5.90
CA PHE A 87 13.66 12.87 -6.48
C PHE A 87 12.24 13.44 -6.70
N PHE A 88 11.81 14.39 -5.87
CA PHE A 88 10.49 15.03 -5.95
C PHE A 88 10.51 16.45 -6.54
N ASP A 89 11.65 16.96 -7.00
CA ASP A 89 11.79 18.34 -7.49
C ASP A 89 10.86 18.68 -8.66
N SER A 90 10.50 17.68 -9.48
CA SER A 90 9.59 17.87 -10.60
C SER A 90 8.12 17.98 -10.19
N ILE A 91 7.79 17.78 -8.92
CA ILE A 91 6.42 17.69 -8.41
C ILE A 91 6.17 18.81 -7.39
N ASN A 92 5.17 19.65 -7.65
CA ASN A 92 4.64 20.55 -6.63
C ASN A 92 3.77 19.74 -5.63
N LEU A 93 4.36 19.41 -4.48
CA LEU A 93 3.71 18.60 -3.45
C LEU A 93 2.51 19.29 -2.81
N GLU A 94 2.49 20.62 -2.72
CA GLU A 94 1.36 21.39 -2.17
C GLU A 94 0.14 21.29 -3.09
N LYS A 95 0.33 21.54 -4.39
CA LYS A 95 -0.74 21.36 -5.40
C LYS A 95 -1.26 19.92 -5.40
N LEU A 96 -0.37 18.93 -5.24
CA LEU A 96 -0.75 17.52 -5.21
C LEU A 96 -1.64 17.21 -4.00
N GLU A 97 -1.29 17.71 -2.81
CA GLU A 97 -2.05 17.52 -1.57
C GLU A 97 -3.44 18.19 -1.63
N GLU A 98 -3.55 19.34 -2.29
CA GLU A 98 -4.83 20.01 -2.53
C GLU A 98 -5.68 19.39 -3.65
N GLY A 99 -5.16 18.37 -4.35
CA GLY A 99 -5.83 17.79 -5.51
C GLY A 99 -5.88 18.73 -6.74
N LYS A 100 -5.01 19.76 -6.78
CA LYS A 100 -4.91 20.76 -7.85
C LYS A 100 -3.71 20.49 -8.78
N PHE A 101 -3.32 19.23 -8.91
CA PHE A 101 -2.25 18.84 -9.82
C PHE A 101 -2.73 18.99 -11.27
N ASP A 102 -1.91 19.63 -12.12
CA ASP A 102 -2.38 20.13 -13.42
C ASP A 102 -2.89 19.00 -14.37
N SER A 103 -2.26 17.82 -14.34
CA SER A 103 -2.77 16.59 -14.95
C SER A 103 -1.90 15.38 -14.53
N PRO A 104 -2.47 14.22 -14.19
CA PRO A 104 -1.66 13.01 -14.01
C PRO A 104 -0.99 12.60 -15.34
N PRO A 105 0.16 11.92 -15.29
CA PRO A 105 0.89 11.50 -16.50
C PRO A 105 0.16 10.39 -17.28
N PHE A 106 -0.79 9.71 -16.65
CA PHE A 106 -1.63 8.68 -17.25
C PHE A 106 -3.06 8.86 -16.76
N ILE A 107 -4.00 8.91 -17.70
CA ILE A 107 -5.44 8.93 -17.44
C ILE A 107 -6.01 7.67 -18.10
N PRO A 108 -6.56 6.71 -17.33
CA PRO A 108 -7.18 5.53 -17.91
C PRO A 108 -8.44 5.94 -18.68
N GLU A 109 -8.63 5.36 -19.87
CA GLU A 109 -9.85 5.54 -20.65
C GLU A 109 -10.97 4.70 -20.03
N LEU A 110 -12.12 5.33 -19.78
CA LEU A 110 -13.33 4.68 -19.29
C LEU A 110 -14.43 4.82 -20.34
N LYS A 111 -15.16 3.74 -20.58
CA LYS A 111 -16.28 3.70 -21.53
C LYS A 111 -17.59 4.18 -20.92
N SER A 112 -17.75 4.00 -19.61
CA SER A 112 -18.96 4.31 -18.85
C SER A 112 -18.67 4.34 -17.35
N ASP A 113 -19.64 4.80 -16.55
CA ASP A 113 -19.53 4.81 -15.08
C ASP A 113 -19.40 3.39 -14.49
N ASP A 114 -19.97 2.38 -15.16
CA ASP A 114 -19.90 0.97 -14.76
C ASP A 114 -18.78 0.18 -15.47
N ASP A 115 -17.79 0.86 -16.05
CA ASP A 115 -16.71 0.19 -16.78
C ASP A 115 -15.78 -0.60 -15.85
N VAL A 116 -15.67 -1.91 -16.08
CA VAL A 116 -14.83 -2.83 -15.31
C VAL A 116 -13.60 -3.30 -16.09
N SER A 117 -13.26 -2.69 -17.23
CA SER A 117 -12.19 -3.18 -18.13
C SER A 117 -10.78 -3.14 -17.54
N HIS A 118 -10.56 -2.36 -16.49
CA HIS A 118 -9.27 -2.26 -15.78
C HIS A 118 -9.15 -3.23 -14.60
N PHE A 119 -10.13 -4.13 -14.41
CA PHE A 119 -10.11 -5.21 -13.42
C PHE A 119 -9.92 -6.57 -14.11
N ASP A 120 -9.42 -7.54 -13.35
CA ASP A 120 -9.22 -8.90 -13.86
C ASP A 120 -10.57 -9.63 -14.02
N THR A 121 -10.77 -10.28 -15.16
CA THR A 121 -12.02 -10.97 -15.49
C THR A 121 -12.29 -12.16 -14.59
N CYS A 122 -11.25 -12.74 -13.96
CA CYS A 122 -11.46 -13.79 -12.96
C CYS A 122 -12.31 -13.32 -11.75
N PHE A 123 -12.45 -12.01 -11.55
CA PHE A 123 -13.37 -11.43 -10.55
C PHE A 123 -14.65 -10.89 -11.18
N THR A 124 -14.58 -10.19 -12.30
CA THR A 124 -15.77 -9.53 -12.90
C THR A 124 -16.73 -10.51 -13.58
N ASP A 125 -16.24 -11.71 -13.95
CA ASP A 125 -17.08 -12.80 -14.45
C ASP A 125 -17.80 -13.55 -13.32
N LEU A 126 -17.41 -13.32 -12.05
CA LEU A 126 -18.08 -13.93 -10.91
C LEU A 126 -19.44 -13.25 -10.68
N PRO A 127 -20.48 -14.02 -10.30
CA PRO A 127 -21.75 -13.42 -9.93
C PRO A 127 -21.56 -12.53 -8.68
N PRO A 128 -22.11 -11.29 -8.67
CA PRO A 128 -22.00 -10.37 -7.54
C PRO A 128 -23.01 -10.77 -6.45
N ILE A 129 -22.80 -11.95 -5.87
CA ILE A 129 -23.66 -12.52 -4.84
C ILE A 129 -22.90 -12.63 -3.53
N GLU A 130 -23.59 -12.30 -2.44
CA GLU A 130 -23.10 -12.54 -1.08
C GLU A 130 -22.88 -14.04 -0.88
N SER A 131 -21.67 -14.41 -0.45
CA SER A 131 -21.38 -15.81 -0.14
C SER A 131 -22.18 -16.23 1.09
N PRO A 132 -22.83 -17.41 1.08
CA PRO A 132 -23.60 -17.86 2.23
C PRO A 132 -22.68 -18.07 3.45
N CYS A 133 -23.11 -17.57 4.61
CA CYS A 133 -22.38 -17.81 5.84
C CYS A 133 -22.49 -19.30 6.24
N LYS A 134 -21.35 -19.95 6.44
CA LYS A 134 -21.30 -21.40 6.77
C LYS A 134 -21.90 -21.71 8.15
N LYS A 135 -21.92 -20.73 9.06
CA LYS A 135 -22.49 -20.84 10.40
C LYS A 135 -23.07 -19.50 10.81
N VAL A 136 -24.39 -19.42 10.93
CA VAL A 136 -25.04 -18.29 11.62
C VAL A 136 -24.75 -18.45 13.10
N ARG A 137 -24.04 -17.48 13.69
CA ARG A 137 -23.82 -17.42 15.14
C ARG A 137 -25.20 -17.28 15.81
N LYS A 138 -25.50 -18.13 16.79
CA LYS A 138 -26.76 -18.00 17.53
C LYS A 138 -26.62 -16.87 18.54
N ASP A 139 -27.70 -16.19 18.86
CA ASP A 139 -27.71 -15.01 19.74
C ASP A 139 -27.12 -15.27 21.15
N ASN A 140 -27.04 -16.54 21.59
CA ASN A 140 -26.47 -16.95 22.88
C ASN A 140 -25.03 -17.50 22.79
N ASP A 141 -24.38 -17.47 21.63
CA ASP A 141 -22.99 -17.92 21.49
C ASP A 141 -22.07 -16.80 21.99
N CYS A 142 -21.44 -16.99 23.16
CA CYS A 142 -20.40 -16.09 23.68
C CYS A 142 -19.25 -15.93 22.68
N CYS A 143 -18.57 -14.78 22.72
CA CYS A 143 -17.32 -14.60 21.97
C CYS A 143 -16.27 -15.62 22.48
N ALA A 144 -15.15 -15.79 21.76
CA ALA A 144 -14.10 -16.72 22.15
C ALA A 144 -13.49 -16.43 23.55
N ASP A 145 -13.78 -15.26 24.12
CA ASP A 145 -13.44 -14.77 25.45
C ASP A 145 -14.53 -15.02 26.52
N GLY A 146 -15.69 -15.59 26.16
CA GLY A 146 -16.76 -15.94 27.09
C GLY A 146 -17.69 -14.79 27.48
N GLU A 147 -17.52 -13.60 26.92
CA GLU A 147 -18.38 -12.44 27.20
C GLU A 147 -19.56 -12.35 26.21
N VAL A 148 -20.68 -11.82 26.72
CA VAL A 148 -21.85 -11.42 25.93
C VAL A 148 -21.56 -10.03 25.39
N ASP A 149 -20.63 -9.95 24.45
CA ASP A 149 -20.27 -8.69 23.81
C ASP A 149 -20.94 -8.58 22.44
N ASP A 150 -21.54 -7.42 22.17
CA ASP A 150 -21.87 -7.04 20.80
C ASP A 150 -20.56 -6.63 20.14
N ALA A 151 -19.79 -7.64 19.69
CA ALA A 151 -18.44 -7.48 19.15
C ALA A 151 -18.35 -6.51 17.95
N PHE A 152 -19.49 -6.05 17.43
CA PHE A 152 -19.61 -5.10 16.33
C PHE A 152 -20.28 -3.78 16.75
N ASP A 153 -20.48 -3.52 18.05
CA ASP A 153 -20.97 -2.21 18.51
C ASP A 153 -20.05 -1.08 18.01
N GLY A 154 -20.65 -0.04 17.44
CA GLY A 154 -19.95 1.06 16.78
C GLY A 154 -19.36 0.75 15.39
N PHE A 155 -19.69 -0.40 14.79
CA PHE A 155 -19.36 -0.73 13.39
C PHE A 155 -20.22 0.03 12.37
N ASP A 156 -21.49 0.29 12.69
CA ASP A 156 -22.50 0.93 11.83
C ASP A 156 -22.34 2.47 11.70
N ARG A 157 -21.10 2.94 11.72
CA ARG A 157 -20.79 4.36 11.51
C ARG A 157 -20.95 4.73 10.05
N ASN A 158 -22.11 5.28 9.70
CA ASN A 158 -22.25 6.02 8.46
C ASN A 158 -21.44 7.31 8.54
N ASN A 159 -20.34 7.37 7.77
CA ASN A 159 -19.72 8.65 7.41
C ASN A 159 -20.85 9.58 6.96
N ARG A 160 -20.89 10.83 7.46
CA ARG A 160 -21.87 11.82 6.99
C ARG A 160 -21.61 12.08 5.51
N LEU A 161 -22.23 11.26 4.66
CA LEU A 161 -22.16 11.42 3.22
C LEU A 161 -22.71 12.80 2.86
N PRO A 162 -22.13 13.48 1.85
CA PRO A 162 -22.67 14.71 1.33
C PRO A 162 -24.17 14.54 1.05
N SER A 163 -25.00 15.51 1.40
CA SER A 163 -26.48 15.46 1.34
C SER A 163 -27.05 15.04 -0.01
N LYS A 164 -26.27 15.15 -1.09
CA LYS A 164 -26.59 14.69 -2.45
C LYS A 164 -26.73 13.16 -2.60
N TRP A 165 -26.17 12.38 -1.68
CA TRP A 165 -26.19 10.90 -1.76
C TRP A 165 -27.34 10.27 -0.96
N LYS A 166 -28.08 11.08 -0.18
CA LYS A 166 -29.20 10.61 0.64
C LYS A 166 -30.53 10.50 -0.13
N SER A 167 -30.60 10.97 -1.37
CA SER A 167 -31.85 11.01 -2.16
C SER A 167 -32.13 9.73 -2.95
N ASN A 168 -31.23 8.74 -2.93
CA ASN A 168 -31.35 7.47 -3.66
C ASN A 168 -31.34 6.23 -2.75
N ILE A 169 -31.62 6.40 -1.46
CA ILE A 169 -31.89 5.31 -0.51
C ILE A 169 -33.36 5.39 -0.12
#